data_AF-B6ZDT3-F1
#
_entry.id   AF-B6ZDT3-F1
#
_cell.length_a   1.000
_cell.length_b   1.000
_cell.length_c   1.000
_cell.angle_alpha   90.00
_cell.angle_beta   90.00
_cell.angle_gamma   90.00
#
_symmetry.space_group_name_H-M   'P 1'
#
loop_
_entity.id
_entity.type
_entity.pdbx_description
1 polymer ?
#
loop_
_entity_poly.entity_id
_entity_poly.type
_entity_poly.pdbx_seq_one_letter_code
_entity_poly.pdbx_strand_id
1 'polypeptide(L)'
;DIRIDSNEGFLKSGQWPLLTIFSAGHALHVFINGQLSGTVYGGLDNPKLTFSKYVNLRPGVNKLSMLSVAVGLPNVGLHFETWNAGILGPVTLKGLNEGTRDMSGYKWSYKVGLKGESMNLHTISGSSSVEWMTGSLVSQKQPLTWYKTTFNAPGGNEPLALDMGS
;
A
#
# COMPACT_ATOMS: atom_id res chain seq x y z
N ASP A 1 -13.82 -7.25 -3.47
CA ASP A 1 -13.35 -7.98 -4.67
C ASP A 1 -13.93 -7.41 -5.94
N ILE A 2 -13.18 -7.49 -7.03
CA ILE A 2 -13.60 -7.10 -8.38
C ILE A 2 -13.93 -8.36 -9.16
N ARG A 3 -15.20 -8.53 -9.57
CA ARG A 3 -15.63 -9.65 -10.41
C ARG A 3 -15.60 -9.23 -11.88
N ILE A 4 -14.89 -9.99 -12.69
CA ILE A 4 -14.70 -9.74 -14.12
C ILE A 4 -15.33 -10.88 -14.90
N ASP A 5 -16.26 -10.56 -15.80
CA ASP A 5 -16.88 -11.55 -16.65
C ASP A 5 -15.90 -12.04 -17.73
N SER A 6 -16.01 -13.30 -18.12
CA SER A 6 -15.12 -13.91 -19.12
C SER A 6 -15.29 -13.32 -20.52
N ASN A 7 -16.37 -12.58 -20.78
CA ASN A 7 -16.67 -11.92 -22.05
C ASN A 7 -16.24 -10.44 -22.07
N GLU A 8 -15.55 -9.94 -21.03
CA GLU A 8 -15.08 -8.56 -20.97
C GLU A 8 -14.19 -8.19 -22.16
N GLY A 9 -14.49 -7.04 -22.78
CA GLY A 9 -13.84 -6.63 -24.03
C GLY A 9 -12.34 -6.43 -23.88
N PHE A 10 -11.89 -5.92 -22.73
CA PHE A 10 -10.47 -5.71 -22.44
C PHE A 10 -9.65 -7.00 -22.45
N LEU A 11 -10.26 -8.15 -22.14
CA LEU A 11 -9.59 -9.45 -22.15
C LEU A 11 -9.19 -9.87 -23.58
N LYS A 12 -9.95 -9.42 -24.59
CA LYS A 12 -9.70 -9.72 -26.01
C LYS A 12 -8.80 -8.67 -26.66
N SER A 13 -8.98 -7.40 -26.31
CA SER A 13 -8.25 -6.28 -26.93
C SER A 13 -6.88 -6.01 -26.29
N GLY A 14 -6.64 -6.48 -25.06
CA GLY A 14 -5.46 -6.12 -24.28
C GLY A 14 -5.49 -4.69 -23.71
N GLN A 15 -6.59 -3.95 -23.91
CA GLN A 15 -6.76 -2.60 -23.37
C GLN A 15 -7.25 -2.67 -21.92
N TRP A 16 -6.32 -2.84 -20.99
CA TRP A 16 -6.62 -2.98 -19.57
C TRP A 16 -7.53 -1.87 -19.02
N PRO A 17 -8.40 -2.17 -18.04
CA PRO A 17 -9.27 -1.19 -17.43
C PRO A 17 -8.48 -0.23 -16.51
N LEU A 18 -8.93 1.02 -16.44
CA LEU A 18 -8.33 2.09 -15.65
C LEU A 18 -8.91 2.11 -14.23
N LEU A 19 -8.10 1.77 -13.24
CA LEU A 19 -8.44 1.87 -11.82
C LEU A 19 -8.07 3.27 -11.31
N THR A 20 -9.05 3.98 -10.76
CA THR A 20 -8.85 5.28 -10.11
C THR A 20 -9.28 5.22 -8.64
N ILE A 21 -8.41 5.64 -7.74
CA ILE A 21 -8.64 5.65 -6.29
C ILE A 21 -8.26 7.03 -5.75
N PHE A 22 -9.21 7.69 -5.10
CA PHE A 22 -8.98 8.94 -4.38
C PHE A 22 -8.74 8.66 -2.89
N SER A 23 -7.75 9.35 -2.32
CA SER A 23 -7.39 9.27 -0.91
C SER A 23 -7.11 10.67 -0.37
N ALA A 24 -7.42 10.88 0.91
CA ALA A 24 -7.03 12.07 1.64
C ALA A 24 -5.55 12.07 2.07
N GLY A 25 -4.80 11.00 1.76
CA GLY A 25 -3.36 10.90 2.02
C GLY A 25 -2.99 9.90 3.12
N HIS A 26 -1.69 9.78 3.46
CA HIS A 26 -0.54 10.53 2.91
C HIS A 26 0.25 9.74 1.86
N ALA A 27 0.22 8.41 1.95
CA ALA A 27 0.69 7.52 0.89
C ALA A 27 -0.29 6.37 0.66
N LEU A 28 -0.28 5.83 -0.55
CA LEU A 28 -1.14 4.74 -0.98
C LEU A 28 -0.36 3.76 -1.85
N HIS A 29 -0.33 2.50 -1.43
CA HIS A 29 0.10 1.38 -2.26
C HIS A 29 -1.13 0.57 -2.69
N VAL A 30 -1.20 0.24 -3.99
CA VAL A 30 -2.31 -0.51 -4.56
C VAL A 30 -1.82 -1.88 -5.02
N PHE A 31 -2.47 -2.93 -4.55
CA PHE A 31 -2.16 -4.31 -4.87
C PHE A 31 -3.34 -4.97 -5.58
N ILE A 32 -3.04 -5.67 -6.67
CA ILE A 32 -3.99 -6.49 -7.42
C ILE A 32 -3.52 -7.93 -7.33
N ASN A 33 -4.39 -8.81 -6.81
CA ASN A 33 -4.10 -10.22 -6.62
C ASN A 33 -2.80 -10.48 -5.83
N GLY A 34 -2.49 -9.60 -4.87
CA GLY A 34 -1.29 -9.68 -4.04
C GLY A 34 -0.02 -9.06 -4.65
N GLN A 35 -0.06 -8.59 -5.90
CA GLN A 35 1.08 -7.94 -6.56
C GLN A 35 0.94 -6.42 -6.53
N LEU A 36 2.05 -5.71 -6.28
CA LEU A 36 2.07 -4.26 -6.27
C LEU A 36 1.81 -3.72 -7.68
N SER A 37 0.70 -3.00 -7.85
CA SER A 37 0.34 -2.32 -9.09
C SER A 37 0.88 -0.88 -9.15
N GLY A 38 1.15 -0.26 -8.00
CA GLY A 38 1.83 1.02 -7.93
C GLY A 38 1.69 1.71 -6.59
N THR A 39 2.37 2.85 -6.49
CA THR A 39 2.46 3.68 -5.29
C THR A 39 2.27 5.14 -5.68
N VAL A 40 1.57 5.90 -4.85
CA VAL A 40 1.47 7.36 -4.89
C VAL A 40 1.61 7.92 -3.49
N TYR A 41 2.16 9.12 -3.36
CA TYR A 41 2.36 9.81 -2.08
C TYR A 41 2.26 11.32 -2.26
N GLY A 42 1.91 12.01 -1.17
CA GLY A 42 1.61 13.43 -1.15
C GLY A 42 2.73 14.22 -0.51
N GLY A 43 2.67 15.54 -0.69
CA GLY A 43 3.53 16.48 0.04
C GLY A 43 2.86 16.97 1.32
N LEU A 44 3.60 17.72 2.13
CA LEU A 44 3.09 18.34 3.36
C LEU A 44 1.85 19.21 3.08
N ASP A 45 1.95 20.10 2.09
CA ASP A 45 0.86 21.03 1.75
C ASP A 45 -0.28 20.37 0.97
N ASN A 46 0.01 19.28 0.27
CA ASN A 46 -0.93 18.57 -0.60
C ASN A 46 -0.90 17.06 -0.30
N PRO A 47 -1.52 16.62 0.81
CA PRO A 47 -1.53 15.21 1.20
C PRO A 47 -2.49 14.36 0.37
N LYS A 48 -3.50 14.95 -0.26
CA LYS A 48 -4.52 14.25 -1.08
C LYS A 48 -3.87 13.57 -2.28
N LEU A 49 -4.33 12.35 -2.58
CA LEU A 49 -3.75 11.49 -3.61
C LEU A 49 -4.81 11.01 -4.58
N THR A 50 -4.38 10.85 -5.83
CA THR A 50 -5.10 10.07 -6.83
C THR A 50 -4.18 9.01 -7.38
N PHE A 51 -4.49 7.74 -7.15
CA PHE A 51 -3.92 6.65 -7.91
C PHE A 51 -4.77 6.47 -9.17
N SER A 52 -4.17 6.57 -10.36
CA SER A 52 -4.86 6.31 -11.63
C SER A 52 -3.94 5.52 -12.55
N LYS A 53 -4.19 4.21 -12.70
CA LYS A 53 -3.39 3.32 -13.53
C LYS A 53 -4.25 2.23 -14.17
N TYR A 54 -3.84 1.81 -15.36
CA TYR A 54 -4.36 0.61 -16.00
C TYR A 54 -3.91 -0.63 -15.22
N VAL A 55 -4.85 -1.51 -14.88
CA VAL A 55 -4.60 -2.68 -14.01
C VAL A 55 -4.89 -3.99 -14.74
N ASN A 56 -4.00 -4.96 -14.57
CA ASN A 56 -4.19 -6.30 -15.11
C ASN A 56 -5.20 -7.07 -14.25
N LEU A 57 -6.36 -7.40 -14.82
CA LEU A 57 -7.41 -8.18 -14.18
C LEU A 57 -7.66 -9.45 -14.98
N ARG A 58 -7.91 -10.57 -14.29
CA ARG A 58 -8.24 -11.85 -14.91
C ARG A 58 -9.74 -12.14 -14.85
N PRO A 59 -10.27 -13.04 -15.69
CA PRO A 59 -11.63 -13.54 -15.54
C PRO A 59 -11.89 -14.06 -14.11
N GLY A 60 -13.09 -13.83 -13.60
CA GLY A 60 -13.50 -14.22 -12.26
C GLY A 60 -13.11 -13.19 -11.18
N VAL A 61 -12.68 -13.68 -10.03
CA VAL A 61 -12.46 -12.85 -8.83
C VAL A 61 -11.05 -12.30 -8.79
N ASN A 62 -10.94 -10.97 -8.70
CA ASN A 62 -9.70 -10.24 -8.46
C ASN A 62 -9.73 -9.57 -7.09
N LYS A 63 -8.65 -9.74 -6.31
CA LYS A 63 -8.49 -9.11 -5.01
C LYS A 63 -7.81 -7.76 -5.17
N LEU A 64 -8.53 -6.69 -4.83
CA LEU A 64 -7.97 -5.35 -4.69
C LEU A 64 -7.64 -5.14 -3.22
N SER A 65 -6.38 -4.89 -2.91
CA SER A 65 -5.91 -4.54 -1.57
C SER A 65 -5.20 -3.19 -1.64
N MET A 66 -5.47 -2.32 -0.67
CA MET A 66 -4.97 -0.96 -0.65
C MET A 66 -4.33 -0.71 0.71
N LEU A 67 -3.05 -0.37 0.72
CA LEU A 67 -2.34 0.02 1.94
C LEU A 67 -2.28 1.54 1.96
N SER A 68 -3.11 2.14 2.82
CA SER A 68 -3.09 3.56 3.12
C SER A 68 -2.19 3.83 4.32
N VAL A 69 -1.34 4.85 4.22
CA VAL A 69 -0.32 5.17 5.22
C VAL A 69 -0.43 6.63 5.61
N ALA A 70 -0.49 6.89 6.91
CA ALA A 70 -0.32 8.23 7.48
C ALA A 70 1.16 8.45 7.83
N VAL A 71 1.68 9.61 7.46
CA VAL A 71 3.05 10.05 7.77
C VAL A 71 2.94 11.28 8.64
N GLY A 72 2.85 11.08 9.96
CA GLY A 72 2.42 12.11 10.90
C GLY A 72 0.93 12.45 10.77
N LEU A 73 0.43 13.28 11.70
CA LEU A 73 -0.89 13.88 11.64
C LEU A 73 -0.74 15.41 11.58
N PRO A 74 -1.71 16.14 10.98
CA PRO A 74 -1.70 17.60 11.00
C PRO A 74 -1.59 18.14 12.44
N ASN A 75 -0.80 19.20 12.61
CA ASN A 75 -0.50 19.80 13.91
C ASN A 75 -0.68 21.33 13.92
N VAL A 76 -1.11 21.92 12.81
CA VAL A 76 -1.34 23.36 12.67
C VAL A 76 -2.40 23.61 11.59
N GLY A 77 -3.24 24.63 11.81
CA GLY A 77 -4.34 25.01 10.92
C GLY A 77 -5.67 25.14 11.65
N LEU A 78 -6.58 25.99 11.16
CA LEU A 78 -7.92 26.06 11.72
C LEU A 78 -8.66 24.73 11.45
N HIS A 79 -9.17 24.10 12.50
CA HIS A 79 -9.87 22.82 12.44
C HIS A 79 -9.06 21.65 11.84
N PHE A 80 -7.73 21.63 12.05
CA PHE A 80 -6.87 20.57 11.51
C PHE A 80 -7.26 19.17 12.02
N GLU A 81 -7.91 19.08 13.18
CA GLU A 81 -8.46 17.85 13.76
C GLU A 81 -9.58 17.22 12.92
N THR A 82 -10.21 18.00 12.03
CA THR A 82 -11.29 17.53 11.15
C THR A 82 -10.79 17.04 9.79
N TRP A 83 -9.51 17.21 9.49
CA TRP A 83 -8.96 16.84 8.20
C TRP A 83 -8.81 15.33 8.08
N ASN A 84 -9.35 14.79 6.99
CA ASN A 84 -9.38 13.36 6.76
C ASN A 84 -7.99 12.80 6.38
N ALA A 85 -7.76 11.54 6.73
CA ALA A 85 -6.70 10.70 6.19
C ALA A 85 -7.32 9.40 5.66
N GLY A 86 -6.63 8.71 4.75
CA GLY A 86 -7.11 7.42 4.25
C GLY A 86 -7.90 7.49 2.95
N ILE A 87 -8.55 6.39 2.60
CA ILE A 87 -9.27 6.21 1.32
C ILE A 87 -10.75 6.46 1.57
N LEU A 88 -11.21 7.66 1.26
CA LEU A 88 -12.63 8.04 1.33
C LEU A 88 -13.33 7.91 -0.03
N GLY A 89 -12.56 7.59 -1.06
CA GLY A 89 -13.06 7.46 -2.42
C GLY A 89 -13.24 8.80 -3.15
N PRO A 90 -13.76 8.75 -4.39
CA PRO A 90 -14.31 7.55 -5.03
C PRO A 90 -13.25 6.51 -5.44
N VAL A 91 -13.69 5.26 -5.61
CA VAL A 91 -12.90 4.14 -6.14
C VAL A 91 -13.61 3.61 -7.39
N THR A 92 -13.05 3.86 -8.57
CA THR A 92 -13.73 3.55 -9.85
C THR A 92 -12.87 2.69 -10.77
N LEU A 93 -13.53 1.90 -11.61
CA LEU A 93 -12.91 1.08 -12.64
C LEU A 93 -13.57 1.35 -13.99
N LYS A 94 -12.85 2.02 -14.89
CA LYS A 94 -13.32 2.38 -16.23
C LYS A 94 -12.80 1.41 -17.28
N GLY A 95 -13.59 1.12 -18.30
CA GLY A 95 -13.19 0.29 -19.44
C GLY A 95 -13.70 -1.15 -19.36
N LEU A 96 -14.77 -1.35 -18.58
CA LEU A 96 -15.56 -2.59 -18.63
C LEU A 96 -16.60 -2.48 -19.76
N ASN A 97 -17.19 -3.60 -20.16
CA ASN A 97 -18.32 -3.64 -21.09
C ASN A 97 -19.50 -2.79 -20.60
N GLU A 98 -19.73 -2.76 -19.28
CA GLU A 98 -20.74 -1.92 -18.61
C GLU A 98 -20.33 -0.43 -18.48
N GLY A 99 -19.16 -0.05 -19.00
CA GLY A 99 -18.62 1.30 -18.94
C GLY A 99 -17.71 1.51 -17.72
N THR A 100 -18.20 2.25 -16.73
CA THR A 100 -17.44 2.57 -15.50
C THR A 100 -18.18 2.06 -14.28
N ARG A 101 -17.48 1.24 -13.51
CA ARG A 101 -17.98 0.69 -12.25
C ARG A 101 -17.49 1.54 -11.08
N ASP A 102 -18.42 2.06 -10.29
CA ASP A 102 -18.11 2.67 -9.00
C ASP A 102 -18.11 1.60 -7.90
N MET A 103 -16.98 1.44 -7.25
CA MET A 103 -16.75 0.46 -6.19
C MET A 103 -16.72 1.11 -4.80
N SER A 104 -17.01 2.41 -4.70
CA SER A 104 -17.00 3.14 -3.42
C SER A 104 -17.99 2.54 -2.41
N GLY A 105 -19.18 2.15 -2.90
CA GLY A 105 -20.23 1.50 -2.09
C GLY A 105 -20.05 0.00 -1.85
N TYR A 106 -18.92 -0.60 -2.24
CA TYR A 106 -18.71 -2.02 -2.04
C TYR A 106 -18.51 -2.37 -0.57
N LYS A 107 -18.68 -3.66 -0.24
CA LYS A 107 -18.25 -4.19 1.04
C LYS A 107 -16.72 -4.21 1.09
N TRP A 108 -16.16 -3.36 1.94
CA TRP A 108 -14.72 -3.29 2.22
C TRP A 108 -14.36 -4.04 3.50
N SER A 109 -13.15 -4.60 3.55
CA SER A 109 -12.57 -5.22 4.73
C SER A 109 -11.35 -4.43 5.18
N TYR A 110 -11.18 -4.29 6.49
CA TYR A 110 -10.16 -3.44 7.08
C TYR A 110 -9.24 -4.27 7.98
N LYS A 111 -7.95 -3.95 7.94
CA LYS A 111 -6.94 -4.48 8.83
C LYS A 111 -6.04 -3.33 9.28
N VAL A 112 -6.02 -3.07 10.57
CA VAL A 112 -5.12 -2.08 11.17
C VAL A 112 -3.73 -2.71 11.32
N GLY A 113 -2.70 -1.96 10.93
CA GLY A 113 -1.30 -2.35 11.08
C GLY A 113 -0.83 -3.52 10.19
N LEU A 114 0.47 -3.77 10.24
CA LEU A 114 1.17 -4.82 9.52
C LEU A 114 1.22 -6.11 10.34
N LYS A 115 1.32 -7.25 9.65
CA LYS A 115 1.44 -8.55 10.34
C LYS A 115 2.69 -8.60 11.23
N GLY A 116 3.82 -8.07 10.76
CA GLY A 116 5.06 -8.01 11.55
C GLY A 116 4.95 -7.16 12.82
N GLU A 117 4.10 -6.12 12.82
CA GLU A 117 3.81 -5.33 14.03
C GLU A 117 3.05 -6.17 15.05
N SER A 118 1.97 -6.84 14.64
CA SER A 118 1.22 -7.75 15.54
C SER A 118 2.04 -8.92 16.07
N MET A 119 3.12 -9.28 15.37
CA MET A 119 4.05 -10.34 15.75
C MET A 119 5.24 -9.83 16.57
N ASN A 120 5.28 -8.52 16.87
CA ASN A 120 6.37 -7.86 17.58
C ASN A 120 7.75 -8.12 16.96
N LEU A 121 7.86 -8.17 15.62
CA LEU A 121 9.14 -8.49 14.96
C LEU A 121 10.25 -7.45 15.20
N HIS A 122 9.88 -6.27 15.71
CA HIS A 122 10.80 -5.21 16.09
C HIS A 122 11.41 -5.39 17.50
N THR A 123 10.90 -6.32 18.32
CA THR A 123 11.38 -6.51 19.69
C THR A 123 12.52 -7.52 19.77
N ILE A 124 13.45 -7.29 20.69
CA ILE A 124 14.58 -8.20 20.97
C ILE A 124 14.06 -9.50 21.61
N SER A 125 13.17 -9.36 22.60
CA SER A 125 12.47 -10.44 23.28
C SER A 125 10.97 -10.33 23.04
N GLY A 126 10.28 -11.47 22.92
CA GLY A 126 8.84 -11.51 22.69
C GLY A 126 8.39 -11.42 21.22
N SER A 127 9.34 -11.45 20.27
CA SER A 127 9.00 -11.59 18.86
C SER A 127 8.49 -13.00 18.57
N SER A 128 7.44 -13.10 17.76
CA SER A 128 6.94 -14.40 17.28
C SER A 128 7.93 -15.03 16.31
N SER A 129 8.00 -16.37 16.29
CA SER A 129 8.86 -17.08 15.34
C SER A 129 8.37 -16.89 13.90
N VAL A 130 9.29 -16.53 13.01
CA VAL A 130 9.10 -16.44 11.55
C VAL A 130 10.33 -16.99 10.84
N GLU A 131 10.13 -17.45 9.61
CA GLU A 131 11.21 -17.91 8.74
C GLU A 131 11.96 -16.71 8.15
N TRP A 132 13.14 -16.42 8.71
CA TRP A 132 14.02 -15.38 8.21
C TRP A 132 14.87 -15.92 7.06
N MET A 133 14.96 -15.16 5.96
CA MET A 133 15.90 -15.46 4.86
C MET A 133 17.28 -14.89 5.17
N THR A 134 18.33 -15.62 4.81
CA THR A 134 19.74 -15.26 5.08
C THR A 134 20.61 -15.44 3.83
N GLY A 135 21.77 -14.79 3.80
CA GLY A 135 22.75 -14.94 2.71
C GLY A 135 22.23 -14.41 1.37
N SER A 136 22.47 -15.16 0.29
CA SER A 136 22.06 -14.77 -1.07
C SER A 136 20.54 -14.78 -1.31
N LEU A 137 19.76 -15.30 -0.37
CA LEU A 137 18.30 -15.38 -0.46
C LEU A 137 17.58 -14.16 0.15
N VAL A 138 18.32 -13.21 0.71
CA VAL A 138 17.72 -11.99 1.28
C VAL A 138 16.97 -11.24 0.17
N SER A 139 15.68 -10.99 0.40
CA SER A 139 14.85 -10.20 -0.51
C SER A 139 15.50 -8.87 -0.82
N GLN A 140 15.56 -8.52 -2.10
CA GLN A 140 15.98 -7.20 -2.56
C GLN A 140 14.84 -6.55 -3.35
N LYS A 141 14.63 -5.26 -3.12
CA LYS A 141 13.64 -4.44 -3.84
C LYS A 141 12.21 -4.99 -3.77
N GLN A 142 11.88 -5.72 -2.71
CA GLN A 142 10.53 -6.23 -2.45
C GLN A 142 9.78 -5.30 -1.49
N PRO A 143 8.55 -4.87 -1.81
CA PRO A 143 7.75 -4.06 -0.90
C PRO A 143 7.34 -4.89 0.34
N LEU A 144 7.08 -4.20 1.45
CA LEU A 144 6.60 -4.80 2.70
C LEU A 144 7.55 -5.87 3.29
N THR A 145 8.85 -5.58 3.26
CA THR A 145 9.90 -6.48 3.77
C THR A 145 10.37 -6.06 5.16
N TRP A 146 10.55 -7.04 6.06
CA TRP A 146 11.22 -6.84 7.34
C TRP A 146 12.68 -7.25 7.22
N TYR A 147 13.60 -6.38 7.67
CA TYR A 147 15.01 -6.69 7.81
C TYR A 147 15.40 -6.64 9.28
N LYS A 148 16.36 -7.48 9.66
CA LYS A 148 16.98 -7.42 10.98
C LYS A 148 18.47 -7.71 10.84
N THR A 149 19.26 -7.13 11.74
CA THR A 149 20.69 -7.41 11.85
C THR A 149 21.12 -7.29 13.31
N THR A 150 22.33 -7.76 13.60
CA THR A 150 22.99 -7.58 14.89
C THR A 150 24.37 -7.03 14.63
N PHE A 151 24.74 -5.97 15.35
CA PHE A 151 26.04 -5.30 15.19
C PHE A 151 26.58 -4.91 16.56
N ASN A 152 27.90 -4.79 16.65
CA ASN A 152 28.57 -4.32 17.86
C ASN A 152 28.50 -2.80 17.92
N ALA A 153 28.34 -2.24 19.12
CA ALA A 153 28.38 -0.80 19.32
C ALA A 153 29.73 -0.23 18.84
N PRO A 154 29.74 0.83 18.02
CA PRO A 154 30.96 1.57 17.71
C PRO A 154 31.60 2.14 18.98
N GLY A 155 32.93 2.25 19.01
CA GLY A 155 33.64 2.89 20.12
C GLY A 155 33.52 4.41 20.09
N GLY A 156 33.81 5.06 21.23
CA GLY A 156 33.77 6.51 21.38
C GLY A 156 32.48 7.02 22.03
N ASN A 157 32.39 8.35 22.19
CA ASN A 157 31.24 9.04 22.82
C ASN A 157 30.49 9.95 21.85
N GLU A 158 30.82 9.88 20.56
CA GLU A 158 30.24 10.76 19.56
C GLU A 158 28.83 10.30 19.15
N PRO A 159 27.96 11.23 18.69
CA PRO A 159 26.66 10.88 18.15
C PRO A 159 26.76 9.89 16.98
N LEU A 160 25.83 8.93 16.93
CA LEU A 160 25.74 7.93 15.88
C LEU A 160 24.49 8.13 15.02
N ALA A 161 24.58 7.73 13.75
CA ALA A 161 23.47 7.73 12.80
C ALA A 161 23.48 6.45 11.96
N LEU A 162 22.34 6.12 11.35
CA LEU A 162 22.22 5.09 10.32
C LEU A 162 22.08 5.75 8.96
N ASP A 163 22.95 5.40 8.02
CA ASP A 163 22.82 5.82 6.62
C ASP A 163 21.80 4.91 5.92
N MET A 164 20.75 5.53 5.37
CA MET A 164 19.64 4.89 4.68
C MET A 164 19.56 5.31 3.19
N GLY A 165 20.65 5.82 2.61
CA GLY A 165 20.71 6.37 1.24
C GLY A 165 20.91 5.37 0.09
N SER A 166 20.82 4.06 0.36
CA SER A 166 21.09 2.96 -0.60
C SER A 166 20.04 2.78 -1.69
#